data_AF-A0A7R9A2X3-F1
#
_entry.id   AF-A0A7R9A2X3-F1
#
_cell.length_a   1.000
_cell.length_b   1.000
_cell.length_c   1.000
_cell.angle_alpha   90.00
_cell.angle_beta   90.00
_cell.angle_gamma   90.00
#
_symmetry.space_group_name_H-M   'P 1'
#
loop_
_entity.id
_entity.type
_entity.pdbx_description
1 polymer ?
#
loop_
_entity_poly.entity_id
_entity_poly.type
_entity_poly.pdbx_seq_one_letter_code
_entity_poly.pdbx_strand_id
1 'polypeptide(L)'
;MDHNFAALGVPQEILAYTLGALNRGDSLSQKIRFDKDRRDRLEAELNNILEHNQTSIPHLLAAASLRCEQMIISCELGGASEILEADRCCSEIFKSRPLTSMGPCISTHGYTRYQNYPGASMGLSVMLRVFSSSWLNRSVLSDVAQADGYKVILTANYESPSLAATMRAHSINPGRKTFLGIQAVRNFRSSPLGHPTHQVEHSGMNVYPVRSDACGDVDLTTAPTKSVHDLMDDYPYSWNCVERIFREATINSSCKCYPADTLSSEELQNLNLSVCRPETYMWCMRQEVASDTYADLVYERAAPIEGGKRSTARMCPENSYHRAPATHLATPEDQILAFPTLASPFPKFHQLPHVSAAFALHPIPSSSTCKKECKPLCTESSYEALVTYDHLNPAYAESVIKHVGCNLTQTGDVAMFGVHYNMLSERVISYSAYAIIDLISSTGGILSLIFGGSFMTVIQFITFNVWLYRRLVL
;
A
#
# COMPACT_ATOMS: atom_id res chain seq x y z
N MET A 1 -32.24 5.82 6.03
CA MET A 1 -31.24 4.95 6.66
C MET A 1 -30.76 5.67 7.89
N ASP A 2 -31.32 5.35 9.04
CA ASP A 2 -30.90 5.96 10.30
C ASP A 2 -29.58 5.29 10.69
N HIS A 3 -28.49 5.99 10.41
CA HIS A 3 -27.15 5.48 10.68
C HIS A 3 -26.99 5.22 12.19
N ASN A 4 -26.33 4.11 12.54
CA ASN A 4 -26.06 3.67 13.92
C ASN A 4 -25.39 4.75 14.81
N PHE A 5 -24.86 5.84 14.24
CA PHE A 5 -24.29 6.98 14.98
C PHE A 5 -25.28 7.60 15.95
N ALA A 6 -26.55 7.72 15.57
CA ALA A 6 -27.58 8.29 16.43
C ALA A 6 -27.77 7.44 17.70
N ALA A 7 -27.57 6.12 17.60
CA ALA A 7 -27.67 5.20 18.73
C ALA A 7 -26.53 5.37 19.75
N LEU A 8 -25.34 5.84 19.30
CA LEU A 8 -24.21 6.12 20.19
C LEU A 8 -24.18 7.56 20.70
N GLY A 9 -25.05 8.43 20.18
CA GLY A 9 -25.09 9.85 20.54
C GLY A 9 -23.81 10.62 20.19
N VAL A 10 -22.99 10.10 19.26
CA VAL A 10 -21.68 10.69 18.92
C VAL A 10 -21.89 11.79 17.87
N PRO A 11 -21.54 13.04 18.14
CA PRO A 11 -21.64 14.11 17.15
C PRO A 11 -20.77 13.84 15.93
N GLN A 12 -21.27 14.15 14.74
CA GLN A 12 -20.53 13.99 13.48
C GLN A 12 -19.19 14.74 13.48
N GLU A 13 -19.11 15.86 14.21
CA GLU A 13 -17.89 16.66 14.36
C GLU A 13 -16.80 15.90 15.12
N ILE A 14 -17.17 15.20 16.19
CA ILE A 14 -16.25 14.39 16.99
C ILE A 14 -15.73 13.22 16.18
N LEU A 15 -16.61 12.51 15.47
CA LEU A 15 -16.20 11.39 14.63
C LEU A 15 -15.27 11.85 13.49
N ALA A 16 -15.60 12.97 12.83
CA ALA A 16 -14.75 13.57 11.80
C ALA A 16 -13.37 13.97 12.35
N TYR A 17 -13.33 14.52 13.57
CA TYR A 17 -12.09 14.86 14.25
C TYR A 17 -11.26 13.62 14.58
N THR A 18 -11.86 12.59 15.17
CA THR A 18 -11.17 11.34 15.53
C THR A 18 -10.59 10.66 14.28
N LEU A 19 -11.37 10.50 13.21
CA LEU A 19 -10.89 9.94 11.94
C LEU A 19 -9.79 10.80 11.32
N GLY A 20 -9.98 12.13 11.31
CA GLY A 20 -9.04 13.06 10.73
C GLY A 20 -7.69 13.07 11.44
N ALA A 21 -7.70 12.93 12.77
CA ALA A 21 -6.51 12.88 13.60
C ALA A 21 -5.78 11.53 13.51
N LEU A 22 -6.50 10.41 13.44
CA LEU A 22 -5.91 9.08 13.24
C LEU A 22 -5.23 8.94 11.89
N ASN A 23 -5.73 9.61 10.85
CA ASN A 23 -5.01 9.75 9.59
C ASN A 23 -3.92 10.84 9.67
N ARG A 24 -3.11 10.78 10.74
CA ARG A 24 -1.92 11.62 11.01
C ARG A 24 -2.18 13.13 11.03
N GLY A 25 -3.44 13.54 11.15
CA GLY A 25 -3.87 14.93 11.04
C GLY A 25 -3.86 15.48 9.60
N ASP A 26 -3.44 14.70 8.60
CA ASP A 26 -3.44 15.11 7.19
C ASP A 26 -4.84 15.22 6.61
N SER A 27 -5.79 14.54 7.24
CA SER A 27 -7.21 14.63 6.91
C SER A 27 -7.94 15.73 7.66
N LEU A 28 -7.31 16.42 8.61
CA LEU A 28 -7.94 17.58 9.27
C LEU A 28 -7.89 18.80 8.36
N SER A 29 -8.93 19.64 8.38
CA SER A 29 -8.93 20.92 7.69
C SER A 29 -7.84 21.83 8.27
N GLN A 30 -7.29 22.73 7.47
CA GLN A 30 -6.28 23.69 7.94
C GLN A 30 -6.81 24.49 9.15
N LYS A 31 -8.11 24.83 9.14
CA LYS A 31 -8.76 25.54 10.24
C LYS A 31 -8.62 24.80 11.56
N ILE A 32 -8.91 23.50 11.60
CA ILE A 32 -8.73 22.68 12.82
C ILE A 32 -7.25 22.50 13.17
N ARG A 33 -6.37 22.32 12.17
CA ARG A 33 -4.92 22.14 12.42
C ARG A 33 -4.25 23.35 13.06
N PHE A 34 -4.78 24.56 12.89
CA PHE A 34 -4.21 25.78 13.47
C PHE A 34 -5.02 26.34 14.65
N ASP A 35 -6.30 25.99 14.77
CA ASP A 35 -7.16 26.40 15.89
C ASP A 35 -6.99 25.44 17.09
N LYS A 36 -6.08 25.78 18.01
CA LYS A 36 -5.80 24.98 19.21
C LYS A 36 -7.04 24.86 20.10
N ASP A 37 -7.68 25.97 20.42
CA ASP A 37 -8.84 25.98 21.34
C ASP A 37 -9.99 25.11 20.81
N ARG A 38 -10.21 25.07 19.50
CA ARG A 38 -11.19 24.17 18.90
C ARG A 38 -10.78 22.70 19.01
N ARG A 39 -9.51 22.35 18.82
CA ARG A 39 -9.04 20.97 19.06
C ARG A 39 -9.20 20.55 20.50
N ASP A 40 -8.77 21.39 21.44
CA ASP A 40 -8.84 21.10 22.88
C ASP A 40 -10.30 20.85 23.31
N ARG A 41 -11.27 21.59 22.75
CA ARG A 41 -12.70 21.34 22.95
C ARG A 41 -13.18 20.01 22.38
N LEU A 42 -12.84 19.71 21.12
CA LEU A 42 -13.21 18.45 20.46
C LEU A 42 -12.60 17.24 21.19
N GLU A 43 -11.38 17.39 21.70
CA GLU A 43 -10.69 16.38 22.50
C GLU A 43 -11.37 16.18 23.86
N ALA A 44 -11.73 17.25 24.56
CA ALA A 44 -12.46 17.16 25.82
C ALA A 44 -13.84 16.49 25.64
N GLU A 45 -14.55 16.83 24.57
CA GLU A 45 -15.84 16.23 24.25
C GLU A 45 -15.71 14.75 23.86
N LEU A 46 -14.69 14.38 23.08
CA LEU A 46 -14.37 12.98 22.80
C LEU A 46 -14.09 12.21 24.09
N ASN A 47 -13.27 12.74 25.00
CA ASN A 47 -12.96 12.09 26.27
C ASN A 47 -14.22 11.89 27.13
N ASN A 48 -15.10 12.90 27.21
CA ASN A 48 -16.38 12.78 27.90
C ASN A 48 -17.25 11.66 27.30
N ILE A 49 -17.31 11.55 25.97
CA ILE A 49 -18.04 10.46 25.29
C ILE A 49 -17.43 9.09 25.60
N LEU A 50 -16.10 8.97 25.57
CA LEU A 50 -15.40 7.72 25.87
C LEU A 50 -15.62 7.28 27.32
N GLU A 51 -15.52 8.21 28.27
CA GLU A 51 -15.72 7.96 29.70
C GLU A 51 -17.18 7.63 30.01
N HIS A 52 -18.13 8.42 29.48
CA HIS A 52 -19.56 8.23 29.70
C HIS A 52 -20.06 6.88 29.17
N ASN A 53 -19.59 6.48 27.98
CA ASN A 53 -19.99 5.23 27.34
C ASN A 53 -19.11 4.03 27.75
N GLN A 54 -18.11 4.23 28.63
CA GLN A 54 -17.14 3.20 29.02
C GLN A 54 -16.52 2.48 27.81
N THR A 55 -16.18 3.24 26.76
CA THR A 55 -15.69 2.70 25.49
C THR A 55 -14.30 3.22 25.15
N SER A 56 -13.63 2.56 24.21
CA SER A 56 -12.31 2.97 23.70
C SER A 56 -12.43 3.51 22.28
N ILE A 57 -11.43 4.24 21.80
CA ILE A 57 -11.40 4.77 20.43
C ILE A 57 -11.62 3.66 19.37
N PRO A 58 -10.95 2.49 19.42
CA PRO A 58 -11.20 1.42 18.46
C PRO A 58 -12.66 0.93 18.48
N HIS A 59 -13.25 0.79 19.67
CA HIS A 59 -14.63 0.35 19.82
C HIS A 59 -15.62 1.41 19.33
N LEU A 60 -15.37 2.69 19.65
CA LEU A 60 -16.13 3.82 19.15
C LEU A 60 -16.11 3.85 17.62
N LEU A 61 -14.92 3.71 17.01
CA LEU A 61 -14.77 3.70 15.56
C LEU A 61 -15.43 2.48 14.91
N ALA A 62 -15.28 1.29 15.48
CA ALA A 62 -15.92 0.07 14.98
C ALA A 62 -17.45 0.13 15.06
N ALA A 63 -17.99 0.80 16.09
CA ALA A 63 -19.43 1.00 16.24
C ALA A 63 -19.95 2.12 15.32
N ALA A 64 -19.11 3.11 15.04
CA ALA A 64 -19.35 4.19 14.09
C ALA A 64 -19.16 3.73 12.63
N SER A 65 -18.33 2.73 12.34
CA SER A 65 -18.06 2.35 10.96
C SER A 65 -19.26 1.68 10.30
N LEU A 66 -19.30 1.81 8.97
CA LEU A 66 -20.23 1.05 8.15
C LEU A 66 -19.93 -0.44 8.31
N ARG A 67 -20.99 -1.24 8.46
CA ARG A 67 -20.85 -2.69 8.43
C ARG A 67 -20.55 -3.14 7.00
N CYS A 68 -19.88 -4.28 6.86
CA CYS A 68 -19.56 -4.85 5.56
C CYS A 68 -20.81 -4.96 4.67
N GLU A 69 -21.93 -5.43 5.25
CA GLU A 69 -23.21 -5.67 4.57
C GLU A 69 -23.90 -4.36 4.15
N GLN A 70 -23.51 -3.24 4.74
CA GLN A 70 -23.97 -1.91 4.34
C GLN A 70 -23.14 -1.34 3.19
N MET A 71 -21.86 -1.73 3.09
CA MET A 71 -20.92 -1.27 2.06
C MET A 71 -21.04 -2.10 0.78
N ILE A 72 -21.13 -3.42 0.90
CA ILE A 72 -21.18 -4.35 -0.23
C ILE A 72 -22.64 -4.58 -0.61
N ILE A 73 -22.96 -4.43 -1.90
CA ILE A 73 -24.25 -4.83 -2.48
C ILE A 73 -24.16 -6.29 -2.90
N SER A 74 -23.11 -6.63 -3.65
CA SER A 74 -22.87 -8.00 -4.11
C SER A 74 -21.40 -8.22 -4.45
N CYS A 75 -21.02 -9.48 -4.59
CA CYS A 75 -19.72 -9.88 -5.08
C CYS A 75 -19.83 -11.07 -6.02
N GLU A 76 -18.96 -11.08 -7.02
CA GLU A 76 -18.81 -12.13 -8.02
C GLU A 76 -17.38 -12.62 -8.01
N LEU A 77 -17.21 -13.90 -8.30
CA LEU A 77 -16.05 -14.65 -7.86
C LEU A 77 -15.72 -15.69 -8.94
N GLY A 78 -14.73 -15.36 -9.78
CA GLY A 78 -14.07 -16.26 -10.72
C GLY A 78 -14.96 -16.93 -11.76
N GLY A 79 -15.70 -16.14 -12.55
CA GLY A 79 -16.54 -16.60 -13.65
C GLY A 79 -17.73 -17.44 -13.21
N ALA A 80 -17.99 -17.52 -11.90
CA ALA A 80 -19.17 -18.16 -11.37
C ALA A 80 -20.40 -17.41 -11.87
N SER A 81 -21.40 -18.16 -12.32
CA SER A 81 -22.72 -17.60 -12.65
C SER A 81 -23.47 -17.09 -11.41
N GLU A 82 -22.98 -17.41 -10.21
CA GLU A 82 -23.61 -17.04 -8.94
C GLU A 82 -23.08 -15.69 -8.45
N ILE A 83 -23.99 -14.72 -8.40
CA ILE A 83 -23.78 -13.43 -7.73
C ILE A 83 -24.10 -13.66 -6.26
N LEU A 84 -23.13 -13.43 -5.38
CA LEU A 84 -23.34 -13.54 -3.94
C LEU A 84 -23.94 -12.24 -3.40
N GLU A 85 -24.94 -12.38 -2.55
CA GLU A 85 -25.53 -11.27 -1.80
C GLU A 85 -24.58 -10.76 -0.70
N ALA A 86 -24.81 -9.54 -0.23
CA ALA A 86 -23.98 -8.84 0.76
C ALA A 86 -23.61 -9.71 1.98
N ASP A 87 -24.60 -10.37 2.60
CA ASP A 87 -24.39 -11.19 3.80
C ASP A 87 -23.43 -12.37 3.53
N ARG A 88 -23.57 -13.03 2.37
CA ARG A 88 -22.66 -14.12 1.96
C ARG A 88 -21.28 -13.59 1.59
N CYS A 89 -21.19 -12.48 0.87
CA CYS A 89 -19.89 -11.83 0.58
C CYS A 89 -19.12 -11.50 1.86
N CYS A 90 -19.79 -10.92 2.84
CA CYS A 90 -19.18 -10.50 4.09
C CYS A 90 -18.84 -11.68 5.00
N SER A 91 -19.73 -12.66 5.08
CA SER A 91 -19.52 -13.85 5.92
C SER A 91 -18.54 -14.85 5.32
N GLU A 92 -18.37 -14.92 3.99
CA GLU A 92 -17.49 -15.90 3.33
C GLU A 92 -16.14 -15.30 2.92
N ILE A 93 -16.13 -14.09 2.35
CA ILE A 93 -14.94 -13.48 1.72
C ILE A 93 -14.35 -12.39 2.62
N PHE A 94 -15.17 -11.43 3.08
CA PHE A 94 -14.71 -10.23 3.81
C PHE A 94 -14.83 -10.38 5.33
N LYS A 95 -14.36 -11.50 5.88
CA LYS A 95 -14.47 -11.83 7.31
C LYS A 95 -13.64 -10.92 8.21
N SER A 96 -12.48 -10.48 7.72
CA SER A 96 -11.52 -9.71 8.51
C SER A 96 -11.86 -8.22 8.52
N ARG A 97 -11.75 -7.59 9.69
CA ARG A 97 -12.04 -6.17 9.91
C ARG A 97 -10.84 -5.45 10.52
N PRO A 98 -9.74 -5.27 9.78
CA PRO A 98 -8.57 -4.58 10.31
C PRO A 98 -8.90 -3.11 10.57
N LEU A 99 -8.43 -2.58 11.69
CA LEU A 99 -8.37 -1.15 11.93
C LEU A 99 -7.10 -0.62 11.28
N THR A 100 -7.21 0.41 10.44
CA THR A 100 -6.07 1.03 9.74
C THR A 100 -6.00 2.51 10.09
N SER A 101 -4.94 3.19 9.62
CA SER A 101 -4.85 4.66 9.62
C SER A 101 -6.03 5.38 8.93
N MET A 102 -6.81 4.68 8.10
CA MET A 102 -8.03 5.18 7.47
C MET A 102 -9.31 4.89 8.27
N GLY A 103 -9.19 4.24 9.43
CA GLY A 103 -10.29 3.74 10.23
C GLY A 103 -10.59 2.25 9.98
N PRO A 104 -11.74 1.75 10.49
CA PRO A 104 -12.14 0.35 10.33
C PRO A 104 -12.36 0.01 8.86
N CYS A 105 -11.69 -1.05 8.40
CA CYS A 105 -11.74 -1.55 7.03
C CYS A 105 -12.34 -2.96 6.98
N ILE A 106 -12.62 -3.44 5.77
CA ILE A 106 -12.94 -4.85 5.50
C ILE A 106 -11.84 -5.45 4.63
N SER A 107 -11.53 -6.72 4.85
CA SER A 107 -10.43 -7.40 4.15
C SER A 107 -10.78 -8.84 3.81
N THR A 108 -10.22 -9.32 2.70
CA THR A 108 -10.26 -10.73 2.30
C THR A 108 -9.17 -11.56 3.00
N HIS A 109 -8.47 -10.99 3.99
CA HIS A 109 -7.44 -11.71 4.73
C HIS A 109 -8.03 -12.96 5.41
N GLY A 110 -7.37 -14.11 5.24
CA GLY A 110 -7.87 -15.42 5.66
C GLY A 110 -8.77 -16.13 4.63
N TYR A 111 -9.19 -15.45 3.56
CA TYR A 111 -9.86 -16.07 2.41
C TYR A 111 -8.84 -16.36 1.30
N THR A 112 -8.79 -17.61 0.83
CA THR A 112 -7.88 -18.02 -0.25
C THR A 112 -8.67 -18.52 -1.44
N ARG A 113 -8.36 -18.00 -2.62
CA ARG A 113 -8.90 -18.49 -3.88
C ARG A 113 -7.85 -18.43 -4.98
N TYR A 114 -7.83 -19.46 -5.82
CA TYR A 114 -6.99 -19.54 -7.00
C TYR A 114 -7.76 -19.07 -8.24
N GLN A 115 -7.13 -18.19 -9.02
CA GLN A 115 -7.62 -17.80 -10.34
C GLN A 115 -6.98 -18.74 -11.38
N ASN A 116 -7.81 -19.54 -12.06
CA ASN A 116 -7.35 -20.57 -13.00
C ASN A 116 -7.19 -20.07 -14.44
N TYR A 117 -7.77 -18.92 -14.77
CA TYR A 117 -7.70 -18.29 -16.10
C TYR A 117 -7.45 -16.79 -15.93
N PRO A 118 -6.63 -16.14 -16.77
CA PRO A 118 -6.43 -14.69 -16.69
C PRO A 118 -7.71 -13.94 -17.10
N GLY A 119 -7.83 -12.69 -16.67
CA GLY A 119 -8.88 -11.76 -17.12
C GLY A 119 -9.92 -11.39 -16.08
N ALA A 120 -10.63 -10.29 -16.34
CA ALA A 120 -11.52 -9.63 -15.39
C ALA A 120 -12.70 -10.48 -14.93
N SER A 121 -13.24 -11.35 -15.79
CA SER A 121 -14.32 -12.27 -15.43
C SER A 121 -13.87 -13.36 -14.46
N MET A 122 -12.57 -13.65 -14.37
CA MET A 122 -12.02 -14.74 -13.58
C MET A 122 -11.48 -14.28 -12.21
N GLY A 123 -11.55 -12.98 -11.93
CA GLY A 123 -11.14 -12.38 -10.67
C GLY A 123 -12.25 -12.25 -9.64
N LEU A 124 -12.03 -11.38 -8.66
CA LEU A 124 -13.03 -10.91 -7.71
C LEU A 124 -13.65 -9.62 -8.27
N SER A 125 -14.98 -9.53 -8.31
CA SER A 125 -15.67 -8.26 -8.54
C SER A 125 -16.63 -7.96 -7.41
N VAL A 126 -16.70 -6.70 -7.01
CA VAL A 126 -17.51 -6.26 -5.88
C VAL A 126 -18.28 -5.01 -6.30
N MET A 127 -19.59 -5.05 -6.10
CA MET A 127 -20.45 -3.88 -6.22
C MET A 127 -20.64 -3.27 -4.84
N LEU A 128 -20.34 -1.98 -4.73
CA LEU A 128 -20.33 -1.21 -3.49
C LEU A 128 -21.42 -0.15 -3.52
N ARG A 129 -22.06 0.06 -2.37
CA ARG A 129 -22.87 1.24 -2.10
C ARG A 129 -21.94 2.34 -1.62
N VAL A 130 -21.80 3.43 -2.38
CA VAL A 130 -21.01 4.59 -1.98
C VAL A 130 -21.86 5.52 -1.12
N PHE A 131 -21.37 5.84 0.06
CA PHE A 131 -22.01 6.82 0.93
C PHE A 131 -21.36 8.18 0.72
N SER A 132 -22.16 9.19 0.38
CA SER A 132 -21.71 10.58 0.32
C SER A 132 -21.07 10.99 1.64
N SER A 133 -19.87 11.56 1.62
CA SER A 133 -19.17 12.14 2.78
C SER A 133 -19.95 13.23 3.52
N SER A 134 -21.11 13.66 3.00
CA SER A 134 -21.98 14.65 3.64
C SER A 134 -22.46 14.26 5.05
N TRP A 135 -22.36 12.99 5.45
CA TRP A 135 -22.65 12.56 6.82
C TRP A 135 -21.52 12.90 7.82
N LEU A 136 -20.34 13.33 7.36
CA LEU A 136 -19.27 13.87 8.20
C LEU A 136 -19.24 15.39 8.13
N ASN A 137 -18.89 16.04 9.24
CA ASN A 137 -18.77 17.48 9.29
C ASN A 137 -17.57 17.96 8.45
N ARG A 138 -17.84 18.42 7.23
CA ARG A 138 -16.84 18.92 6.27
C ARG A 138 -15.99 20.08 6.79
N SER A 139 -16.44 20.82 7.81
CA SER A 139 -15.62 21.88 8.41
C SER A 139 -14.39 21.35 9.16
N VAL A 140 -14.40 20.06 9.53
CA VAL A 140 -13.32 19.39 10.27
C VAL A 140 -12.33 18.69 9.35
N LEU A 141 -12.80 18.16 8.21
CA LEU A 141 -11.97 17.38 7.30
C LEU A 141 -11.40 18.23 6.16
N SER A 142 -10.22 17.88 5.66
CA SER A 142 -9.64 18.48 4.45
C SER A 142 -10.40 18.05 3.19
N ASP A 143 -10.36 18.84 2.13
CA ASP A 143 -11.07 18.53 0.87
C ASP A 143 -10.62 17.18 0.28
N VAL A 144 -9.34 16.81 0.48
CA VAL A 144 -8.78 15.51 0.04
C VAL A 144 -9.41 14.34 0.80
N ALA A 145 -9.73 14.54 2.09
CA ALA A 145 -10.43 13.55 2.90
C ALA A 145 -11.94 13.51 2.64
N GLN A 146 -12.48 14.51 1.92
CA GLN A 146 -13.89 14.60 1.54
C GLN A 146 -14.20 13.96 0.19
N ALA A 147 -13.20 13.36 -0.49
CA ALA A 147 -13.46 12.65 -1.75
C ALA A 147 -14.40 11.46 -1.50
N ASP A 148 -15.58 11.51 -2.14
CA ASP A 148 -16.55 10.42 -2.07
C ASP A 148 -16.00 9.16 -2.75
N GLY A 149 -16.18 8.01 -2.11
CA GLY A 149 -15.74 6.73 -2.65
C GLY A 149 -15.04 5.85 -1.62
N TYR A 150 -14.43 4.79 -2.13
CA TYR A 150 -13.68 3.83 -1.33
C TYR A 150 -12.22 3.82 -1.74
N LYS A 151 -11.36 3.34 -0.83
CA LYS A 151 -9.97 3.02 -1.15
C LYS A 151 -9.76 1.52 -1.06
N VAL A 152 -9.15 0.96 -2.10
CA VAL A 152 -8.81 -0.46 -2.19
C VAL A 152 -7.30 -0.60 -2.23
N ILE A 153 -6.76 -1.51 -1.43
CA ILE A 153 -5.34 -1.79 -1.35
C ILE A 153 -5.13 -3.27 -1.62
N LEU A 154 -4.06 -3.58 -2.33
CA LEU A 154 -3.63 -4.93 -2.62
C LEU A 154 -2.36 -5.20 -1.83
N THR A 155 -2.43 -6.15 -0.91
CA THR A 155 -1.29 -6.53 -0.06
C THR A 155 -1.03 -8.03 -0.20
N ALA A 156 0.22 -8.43 0.04
CA ALA A 156 0.51 -9.84 0.26
C ALA A 156 -0.09 -10.28 1.62
N ASN A 157 -0.38 -11.57 1.78
CA ASN A 157 -1.04 -12.07 3.00
C ASN A 157 -0.24 -11.82 4.29
N TYR A 158 1.08 -11.70 4.20
CA TYR A 158 1.97 -11.45 5.34
C TYR A 158 2.20 -9.95 5.61
N GLU A 159 1.62 -9.05 4.81
CA GLU A 159 1.84 -7.62 4.92
C GLU A 159 0.67 -6.92 5.63
N SER A 160 0.99 -6.09 6.63
CA SER A 160 0.00 -5.31 7.36
C SER A 160 -0.75 -4.32 6.45
N PRO A 161 -2.09 -4.30 6.49
CA PRO A 161 -2.89 -3.37 5.72
C PRO A 161 -2.82 -1.93 6.23
N SER A 162 -2.46 -1.71 7.51
CA SER A 162 -2.57 -0.40 8.18
C SER A 162 -1.71 0.67 7.51
N LEU A 163 -0.46 0.33 7.21
CA LEU A 163 0.49 1.22 6.54
C LEU A 163 0.32 1.22 5.03
N ALA A 164 0.04 0.06 4.43
CA ALA A 164 -0.26 -0.07 3.01
C ALA A 164 -1.44 0.82 2.57
N ALA A 165 -2.44 0.98 3.45
CA ALA A 165 -3.59 1.83 3.23
C ALA A 165 -3.26 3.29 2.95
N THR A 166 -2.23 3.83 3.60
CA THR A 166 -1.85 5.22 3.40
C THR A 166 -1.09 5.42 2.09
N MET A 167 -0.30 4.44 1.66
CA MET A 167 0.71 4.64 0.60
C MET A 167 0.30 4.10 -0.77
N ARG A 168 -0.43 2.98 -0.82
CA ARG A 168 -0.70 2.20 -2.03
C ARG A 168 -2.19 2.06 -2.35
N ALA A 169 -3.03 2.85 -1.70
CA ALA A 169 -4.46 2.82 -1.94
C ALA A 169 -4.85 3.35 -3.32
N HIS A 170 -5.73 2.61 -3.99
CA HIS A 170 -6.41 3.01 -5.22
C HIS A 170 -7.82 3.51 -4.91
N SER A 171 -8.20 4.63 -5.51
CA SER A 171 -9.53 5.23 -5.27
C SER A 171 -10.58 4.61 -6.19
N ILE A 172 -11.72 4.27 -5.60
CA ILE A 172 -12.92 3.75 -6.25
C ILE A 172 -14.01 4.81 -6.13
N ASN A 173 -14.34 5.44 -7.26
CA ASN A 173 -15.25 6.58 -7.28
C ASN A 173 -16.69 6.12 -7.56
N PRO A 174 -17.71 6.82 -7.02
CA PRO A 174 -19.11 6.57 -7.35
C PRO A 174 -19.38 6.71 -8.86
N GLY A 175 -20.32 5.90 -9.36
CA GLY A 175 -20.71 5.83 -10.78
C GLY A 175 -19.66 5.22 -11.72
N ARG A 176 -18.58 4.65 -11.18
CA ARG A 176 -17.48 4.06 -11.95
C ARG A 176 -17.35 2.57 -11.70
N LYS A 177 -16.84 1.88 -12.73
CA LYS A 177 -16.32 0.54 -12.67
C LYS A 177 -14.79 0.62 -12.74
N THR A 178 -14.11 0.22 -11.66
CA THR A 178 -12.65 0.25 -11.58
C THR A 178 -12.09 -1.16 -11.62
N PHE A 179 -11.26 -1.47 -12.61
CA PHE A 179 -10.57 -2.76 -12.66
C PHE A 179 -9.09 -2.61 -12.32
N LEU A 180 -8.64 -3.42 -11.37
CA LEU A 180 -7.26 -3.60 -10.98
C LEU A 180 -6.77 -4.90 -11.63
N GLY A 181 -6.12 -4.76 -12.78
CA GLY A 181 -5.42 -5.85 -13.43
C GLY A 181 -4.06 -6.04 -12.77
N ILE A 182 -3.85 -7.14 -12.08
CA ILE A 182 -2.66 -7.38 -11.25
C ILE A 182 -1.67 -8.32 -11.93
N GLN A 183 -0.39 -8.13 -11.65
CA GLN A 183 0.68 -9.07 -11.92
C GLN A 183 1.43 -9.36 -10.61
N ALA A 184 1.55 -10.64 -10.24
CA ALA A 184 2.38 -11.03 -9.12
C ALA A 184 3.85 -10.82 -9.48
N VAL A 185 4.58 -10.15 -8.60
CA VAL A 185 6.02 -9.95 -8.71
C VAL A 185 6.68 -10.58 -7.49
N ARG A 186 7.66 -11.43 -7.72
CA ARG A 186 8.47 -12.03 -6.66
C ARG A 186 9.91 -11.57 -6.79
N ASN A 187 10.37 -10.82 -5.80
CA ASN A 187 11.75 -10.37 -5.69
C ASN A 187 12.53 -11.39 -4.87
N PHE A 188 13.52 -12.03 -5.47
CA PHE A 188 14.53 -12.82 -4.77
C PHE A 188 15.81 -12.01 -4.63
N ARG A 189 16.30 -11.89 -3.41
CA ARG A 189 17.59 -11.31 -3.10
C ARG A 189 18.47 -12.45 -2.58
N SER A 190 19.53 -12.78 -3.30
CA SER A 190 20.45 -13.82 -2.83
C SER A 190 21.25 -13.30 -1.64
N SER A 191 21.18 -13.99 -0.50
CA SER A 191 22.17 -13.84 0.56
C SER A 191 23.45 -14.59 0.14
N PRO A 192 24.63 -13.94 0.01
CA PRO A 192 25.90 -14.55 -0.36
C PRO A 192 26.40 -15.64 0.61
N LEU A 193 25.82 -15.71 1.82
CA LEU A 193 26.20 -16.66 2.87
C LEU A 193 25.19 -17.82 3.01
N GLY A 194 24.08 -17.79 2.28
CA GLY A 194 23.09 -18.87 2.27
C GLY A 194 23.58 -20.07 1.47
N HIS A 195 23.36 -21.28 2.00
CA HIS A 195 23.63 -22.53 1.28
C HIS A 195 23.09 -22.47 -0.16
N PRO A 196 23.84 -22.99 -1.16
CA PRO A 196 23.42 -22.98 -2.55
C PRO A 196 22.12 -23.77 -2.69
N THR A 197 21.00 -23.08 -2.80
CA THR A 197 19.72 -23.66 -3.18
C THR A 197 19.54 -23.49 -4.69
N HIS A 198 18.93 -24.50 -5.29
CA HIS A 198 18.84 -24.76 -6.73
C HIS A 198 18.71 -23.51 -7.61
N GLN A 199 19.65 -23.35 -8.56
CA GLN A 199 19.58 -22.34 -9.61
C GLN A 199 18.39 -22.61 -10.54
N VAL A 200 17.50 -21.63 -10.68
CA VAL A 200 16.53 -21.56 -11.77
C VAL A 200 17.16 -20.69 -12.87
N GLU A 201 17.47 -21.30 -14.01
CA GLU A 201 18.06 -20.63 -15.17
C GLU A 201 17.05 -19.68 -15.81
N HIS A 202 17.31 -18.37 -15.70
CA HIS A 202 16.66 -17.35 -16.52
C HIS A 202 17.71 -16.47 -17.19
N SER A 203 17.69 -16.48 -18.53
CA SER A 203 18.65 -15.78 -19.39
C SER A 203 18.33 -14.29 -19.53
N GLY A 204 19.31 -13.42 -19.23
CA GLY A 204 19.39 -12.06 -19.79
C GLY A 204 19.10 -10.87 -18.87
N MET A 205 19.73 -10.75 -17.69
CA MET A 205 19.63 -9.53 -16.87
C MET A 205 20.99 -9.00 -16.39
N ASN A 206 21.08 -7.67 -16.29
CA ASN A 206 22.22 -6.94 -15.72
C ASN A 206 22.30 -7.18 -14.21
N VAL A 207 23.47 -7.56 -13.72
CA VAL A 207 23.71 -7.93 -12.32
C VAL A 207 24.43 -6.80 -11.57
N TYR A 208 23.86 -6.38 -10.44
CA TYR A 208 24.50 -5.47 -9.49
C TYR A 208 24.90 -6.23 -8.22
N PRO A 209 26.14 -6.07 -7.70
CA PRO A 209 26.57 -6.77 -6.50
C PRO A 209 25.84 -6.22 -5.26
N VAL A 210 25.20 -7.10 -4.49
CA VAL A 210 24.54 -6.79 -3.21
C VAL A 210 25.37 -7.36 -2.06
N ARG A 211 25.55 -6.58 -0.99
CA ARG A 211 26.38 -6.93 0.19
C ARG A 211 25.70 -8.02 1.03
N SER A 212 26.47 -8.87 1.72
CA SER A 212 25.95 -10.12 2.29
C SER A 212 24.96 -10.03 3.44
N ASP A 213 24.86 -8.87 4.08
CA ASP A 213 23.97 -8.65 5.22
C ASP A 213 22.68 -7.94 4.80
N ALA A 214 22.39 -7.88 3.49
CA ALA A 214 21.38 -7.01 2.92
C ALA A 214 19.94 -7.51 3.05
N CYS A 215 19.71 -8.81 3.32
CA CYS A 215 18.36 -9.33 3.49
C CYS A 215 18.23 -10.28 4.68
N GLY A 216 17.03 -10.38 5.26
CA GLY A 216 16.68 -11.35 6.29
C GLY A 216 16.11 -12.63 5.68
N ASP A 217 16.64 -13.79 6.08
CA ASP A 217 16.06 -15.09 5.74
C ASP A 217 14.83 -15.34 6.60
N VAL A 218 13.72 -15.72 5.96
CA VAL A 218 12.50 -16.10 6.66
C VAL A 218 11.96 -17.40 6.08
N ASP A 219 11.60 -18.32 6.97
CA ASP A 219 10.94 -19.56 6.61
C ASP A 219 9.45 -19.32 6.31
N LEU A 220 9.16 -18.99 5.05
CA LEU A 220 7.81 -18.76 4.55
C LEU A 220 6.91 -20.00 4.60
N THR A 221 7.45 -21.19 4.86
CA THR A 221 6.63 -22.43 4.88
C THR A 221 5.67 -22.48 6.07
N THR A 222 5.99 -21.76 7.16
CA THR A 222 5.12 -21.65 8.35
C THR A 222 4.17 -20.45 8.31
N ALA A 223 4.29 -19.60 7.29
CA ALA A 223 3.54 -18.35 7.18
C ALA A 223 2.00 -18.49 7.12
N PRO A 224 1.42 -19.42 6.31
CA PRO A 224 -0.02 -19.41 6.06
C PRO A 224 -0.87 -19.87 7.25
N THR A 225 -0.28 -20.47 8.28
CA THR A 225 -0.98 -20.99 9.47
C THR A 225 -0.86 -20.09 10.70
N LYS A 226 0.02 -19.09 10.66
CA LYS A 226 0.26 -18.16 11.77
C LYS A 226 -0.68 -16.97 11.67
N SER A 227 -1.11 -16.42 12.80
CA SER A 227 -1.88 -15.17 12.79
C SER A 227 -1.00 -14.04 12.23
N VAL A 228 -1.59 -12.98 11.66
CA VAL A 228 -0.81 -11.80 11.22
C VAL A 228 0.08 -11.30 12.34
N HIS A 229 -0.37 -11.40 13.59
CA HIS A 229 0.40 -10.99 14.76
C HIS A 229 1.65 -11.85 14.98
N ASP A 230 1.51 -13.18 14.97
CA ASP A 230 2.65 -14.10 15.05
C ASP A 230 3.64 -13.88 13.87
N LEU A 231 3.11 -13.44 12.71
CA LEU A 231 3.90 -13.03 11.55
C LEU A 231 4.52 -11.62 11.69
N MET A 232 4.05 -10.76 12.60
CA MET A 232 4.70 -9.46 12.86
C MET A 232 5.96 -9.64 13.71
N ASP A 233 5.97 -10.59 14.63
CA ASP A 233 7.10 -10.83 15.54
C ASP A 233 8.19 -11.70 14.90
N ASP A 234 7.83 -12.67 14.05
CA ASP A 234 8.78 -13.60 13.42
C ASP A 234 9.47 -13.05 12.16
N TYR A 235 9.02 -11.91 11.62
CA TYR A 235 9.48 -11.44 10.30
C TYR A 235 10.39 -10.22 10.47
N PRO A 236 11.73 -10.38 10.38
CA PRO A 236 12.69 -9.29 10.52
C PRO A 236 12.57 -8.21 9.44
N TYR A 237 11.72 -8.40 8.43
CA TYR A 237 11.34 -7.34 7.51
C TYR A 237 10.03 -7.57 6.79
N SER A 238 9.18 -6.60 6.91
CA SER A 238 8.11 -6.28 5.98
C SER A 238 7.64 -4.89 6.40
N TRP A 239 6.57 -4.38 5.82
CA TRP A 239 5.89 -3.22 6.39
C TRP A 239 5.53 -3.41 7.87
N ASN A 240 5.47 -4.66 8.36
CA ASN A 240 5.30 -5.00 9.77
C ASN A 240 6.52 -4.58 10.61
N CYS A 241 7.75 -4.62 10.09
CA CYS A 241 8.94 -4.14 10.80
C CYS A 241 8.89 -2.61 10.97
N VAL A 242 8.50 -1.89 9.91
CA VAL A 242 8.32 -0.43 9.98
C VAL A 242 7.22 -0.09 10.98
N GLU A 243 6.12 -0.83 10.96
CA GLU A 243 5.03 -0.68 11.91
C GLU A 243 5.46 -1.02 13.35
N ARG A 244 6.30 -2.04 13.55
CA ARG A 244 6.88 -2.40 14.85
C ARG A 244 7.82 -1.31 15.38
N ILE A 245 8.73 -0.80 14.56
CA ILE A 245 9.61 0.31 14.95
C ILE A 245 8.77 1.53 15.31
N PHE A 246 7.77 1.84 14.47
CA PHE A 246 6.87 2.96 14.73
C PHE A 246 6.13 2.78 16.06
N ARG A 247 5.62 1.57 16.31
CA ARG A 247 5.06 1.12 17.58
C ARG A 247 6.03 1.34 18.75
N GLU A 248 7.24 0.81 18.65
CA GLU A 248 8.23 0.85 19.73
C GLU A 248 8.67 2.28 20.02
N ALA A 249 8.83 3.11 18.98
CA ALA A 249 9.07 4.54 19.12
C ALA A 249 7.92 5.24 19.87
N THR A 250 6.65 4.95 19.54
CA THR A 250 5.52 5.53 20.28
C THR A 250 5.44 5.07 21.74
N ILE A 251 5.84 3.82 22.05
CA ILE A 251 5.86 3.31 23.43
C ILE A 251 7.02 3.90 24.23
N ASN A 252 8.22 3.91 23.65
CA ASN A 252 9.46 4.30 24.33
C ASN A 252 9.67 5.82 24.38
N SER A 253 9.00 6.56 23.51
CA SER A 253 9.00 8.03 23.55
C SER A 253 8.22 8.54 24.77
N SER A 254 8.23 9.86 24.95
CA SER A 254 7.44 10.55 25.97
C SER A 254 5.92 10.33 25.87
N CYS A 255 5.44 9.72 24.78
CA CYS A 255 4.04 9.51 24.48
C CYS A 255 3.35 8.43 25.32
N LYS A 256 4.06 7.33 25.66
CA LYS A 256 3.55 6.21 26.48
C LYS A 256 2.14 5.74 26.10
N CYS A 257 1.84 5.74 24.81
CA CYS A 257 0.52 5.38 24.27
C CYS A 257 0.68 4.58 22.99
N TYR A 258 -0.42 4.00 22.53
CA TYR A 258 -0.41 3.06 21.42
C TYR A 258 -1.33 3.47 20.25
N PRO A 259 -0.91 3.38 18.97
CA PRO A 259 -1.81 3.67 17.84
C PRO A 259 -3.04 2.75 17.84
N ALA A 260 -4.17 3.24 17.36
CA ALA A 260 -5.41 2.46 17.41
C ALA A 260 -5.39 1.27 16.43
N ASP A 261 -4.56 1.31 15.39
CA ASP A 261 -4.53 0.40 14.25
C ASP A 261 -3.54 -0.78 14.36
N THR A 262 -2.88 -0.94 15.50
CA THR A 262 -1.68 -1.78 15.62
C THR A 262 -1.79 -2.94 16.61
N LEU A 263 -2.74 -2.95 17.56
CA LEU A 263 -2.92 -4.05 18.52
C LEU A 263 -4.35 -4.52 18.67
N SER A 264 -4.47 -5.81 18.99
CA SER A 264 -5.71 -6.37 19.52
C SER A 264 -6.02 -5.80 20.92
N SER A 265 -7.29 -5.82 21.30
CA SER A 265 -7.73 -5.38 22.63
C SER A 265 -7.10 -6.19 23.77
N GLU A 266 -6.74 -7.45 23.52
CA GLU A 266 -6.14 -8.36 24.51
C GLU A 266 -4.68 -7.98 24.81
N GLU A 267 -3.90 -7.64 23.79
CA GLU A 267 -2.52 -7.19 23.96
C GLU A 267 -2.41 -5.84 24.67
N LEU A 268 -3.36 -4.93 24.40
CA LEU A 268 -3.44 -3.64 25.09
C LEU A 268 -3.62 -3.83 26.60
N GLN A 269 -4.44 -4.80 27.01
CA GLN A 269 -4.63 -5.12 28.43
C GLN A 269 -3.36 -5.71 29.05
N ASN A 270 -2.65 -6.59 28.34
CA ASN A 270 -1.42 -7.22 28.84
C ASN A 270 -0.26 -6.22 29.01
N LEU A 271 -0.17 -5.20 28.16
CA LEU A 271 0.90 -4.20 28.20
C LEU A 271 0.61 -3.02 29.15
N ASN A 272 -0.61 -2.94 29.72
CA ASN A 272 -1.06 -1.82 30.54
C ASN A 272 -0.86 -0.45 29.84
N LEU A 273 -1.04 -0.44 28.52
CA LEU A 273 -0.92 0.76 27.68
C LEU A 273 -2.30 1.26 27.27
N SER A 274 -2.44 2.58 27.19
CA SER A 274 -3.67 3.21 26.68
C SER A 274 -3.54 3.54 25.19
N VAL A 275 -4.65 3.48 24.45
CA VAL A 275 -4.71 3.94 23.05
C VAL A 275 -4.41 5.44 23.02
N CYS A 276 -3.53 5.86 22.11
CA CYS A 276 -3.19 7.27 21.93
C CYS A 276 -4.44 8.08 21.66
N ARG A 277 -4.61 9.13 22.46
CA ARG A 277 -5.58 10.18 22.20
C ARG A 277 -5.25 10.86 20.86
N PRO A 278 -6.24 11.35 20.10
CA PRO A 278 -6.01 12.04 18.82
C PRO A 278 -4.94 13.13 18.89
N GLU A 279 -4.97 13.99 19.91
CA GLU A 279 -3.97 15.05 20.08
C GLU A 279 -2.58 14.48 20.39
N THR A 280 -2.48 13.52 21.32
CA THR A 280 -1.23 12.84 21.64
C THR A 280 -0.66 12.16 20.40
N TYR A 281 -1.49 11.41 19.66
CA TYR A 281 -1.11 10.76 18.42
C TYR A 281 -0.56 11.75 17.41
N MET A 282 -1.26 12.87 17.17
CA MET A 282 -0.79 13.93 16.27
C MET A 282 0.54 14.56 16.73
N TRP A 283 0.69 14.80 18.04
CA TRP A 283 1.91 15.37 18.59
C TRP A 283 3.09 14.41 18.48
N CYS A 284 2.89 13.14 18.84
CA CYS A 284 3.89 12.07 18.73
C CYS A 284 4.30 11.85 17.28
N MET A 285 3.33 11.78 16.38
CA MET A 285 3.58 11.73 14.95
C MET A 285 4.43 12.92 14.52
N ARG A 286 4.08 14.17 14.88
CA ARG A 286 4.87 15.34 14.47
C ARG A 286 6.29 15.35 15.04
N GLN A 287 6.49 14.96 16.29
CA GLN A 287 7.82 14.94 16.92
C GLN A 287 8.71 13.88 16.27
N GLU A 288 8.19 12.67 16.08
CA GLU A 288 8.91 11.58 15.40
C GLU A 288 9.10 11.89 13.90
N VAL A 289 8.14 12.59 13.28
CA VAL A 289 8.20 13.00 11.87
C VAL A 289 9.20 14.13 11.62
N ALA A 290 9.33 15.04 12.59
CA ALA A 290 10.27 16.16 12.56
C ALA A 290 11.68 15.75 13.00
N SER A 291 11.84 14.64 13.71
CA SER A 291 13.12 13.92 13.70
C SER A 291 13.37 13.47 12.26
N ASP A 292 14.60 13.59 11.73
CA ASP A 292 15.00 13.35 10.32
C ASP A 292 14.61 11.97 9.72
N THR A 293 13.88 11.16 10.46
CA THR A 293 13.42 9.82 10.18
C THR A 293 12.26 9.76 9.16
N TYR A 294 11.37 10.76 9.12
CA TYR A 294 10.08 10.62 8.41
C TYR A 294 9.85 11.57 7.24
N ALA A 295 10.29 12.83 7.30
CA ALA A 295 10.12 13.77 6.18
C ALA A 295 10.66 13.20 4.86
N ASP A 296 11.72 12.42 5.00
CA ASP A 296 12.44 11.63 4.00
C ASP A 296 11.64 10.44 3.41
N LEU A 297 10.61 9.94 4.12
CA LEU A 297 9.71 8.86 3.67
C LEU A 297 8.64 9.32 2.66
N VAL A 298 8.25 10.58 2.73
CA VAL A 298 7.04 11.10 2.05
C VAL A 298 7.39 12.01 0.85
N TYR A 299 8.57 12.62 0.84
CA TYR A 299 8.93 13.67 -0.11
C TYR A 299 9.62 13.24 -1.42
N GLU A 300 9.88 11.96 -1.67
CA GLU A 300 10.39 11.48 -2.98
C GLU A 300 9.29 11.27 -4.05
N ARG A 301 8.12 11.91 -3.89
CA ARG A 301 7.16 12.11 -4.99
C ARG A 301 7.46 13.44 -5.67
N ALA A 302 7.86 13.38 -6.95
CA ALA A 302 7.87 14.49 -7.94
C ALA A 302 9.22 15.09 -8.37
N ALA A 303 10.22 14.28 -8.69
CA ALA A 303 11.26 14.70 -9.63
C ALA A 303 11.43 13.66 -10.75
N PRO A 304 11.14 13.98 -12.03
CA PRO A 304 11.60 13.14 -13.13
C PRO A 304 13.13 13.16 -13.15
N ILE A 305 13.73 11.97 -13.22
CA ILE A 305 15.18 11.82 -13.42
C ILE A 305 15.46 12.17 -14.89
N GLU A 306 15.59 13.47 -15.19
CA GLU A 306 16.33 13.91 -16.36
C GLU A 306 17.81 14.04 -15.96
N GLY A 307 18.65 13.25 -16.63
CA GLY A 307 20.08 13.26 -16.41
C GLY A 307 20.68 14.62 -16.76
N GLY A 308 21.39 15.24 -15.82
CA GLY A 308 22.19 16.43 -16.15
C GLY A 308 22.67 17.22 -14.95
N LYS A 309 23.95 17.01 -14.58
CA LYS A 309 24.85 17.93 -13.85
C LYS A 309 24.31 18.58 -12.56
N ARG A 310 24.83 18.10 -11.42
CA ARG A 310 24.83 18.81 -10.13
C ARG A 310 25.40 20.23 -10.30
N SER A 311 24.54 21.24 -10.17
CA SER A 311 24.95 22.60 -9.82
C SER A 311 24.44 22.87 -8.40
N THR A 312 25.37 23.21 -7.51
CA THR A 312 25.11 23.60 -6.13
C THR A 312 24.56 25.03 -6.10
N ALA A 313 23.28 25.20 -5.75
CA ALA A 313 22.73 26.50 -5.39
C ALA A 313 22.23 26.46 -3.94
N ARG A 314 22.84 27.29 -3.09
CA ARG A 314 22.40 27.61 -1.73
C ARG A 314 21.11 28.43 -1.82
N MET A 315 20.16 28.17 -0.92
CA MET A 315 19.03 29.05 -0.67
C MET A 315 18.86 29.24 0.84
N CYS A 316 18.96 30.50 1.28
CA CYS A 316 18.44 31.00 2.57
C CYS A 316 17.27 31.97 2.25
N PRO A 317 16.52 32.52 3.23
CA PRO A 317 15.11 32.17 3.42
C PRO A 317 14.13 33.35 3.21
N GLU A 318 12.85 32.98 3.12
CA GLU A 318 11.62 33.70 3.47
C GLU A 318 11.26 35.11 2.90
N ASN A 319 9.95 35.21 2.65
CA ASN A 319 9.07 36.38 2.64
C ASN A 319 9.17 37.37 1.47
N SER A 320 8.17 37.33 0.58
CA SER A 320 7.37 38.51 0.26
C SER A 320 6.06 38.14 -0.46
N TYR A 321 4.96 38.45 0.21
CA TYR A 321 3.64 38.63 -0.40
C TYR A 321 3.72 39.74 -1.45
N HIS A 322 3.28 39.48 -2.69
CA HIS A 322 2.65 40.50 -3.51
C HIS A 322 1.47 39.95 -4.30
N ARG A 323 0.34 40.63 -4.09
CA ARG A 323 -0.97 40.47 -4.69
C ARG A 323 -1.00 41.26 -6.01
N ALA A 324 -1.47 40.66 -7.10
CA ALA A 324 -1.87 41.35 -8.31
C ALA A 324 -2.94 40.52 -9.07
N PRO A 325 -3.80 41.15 -9.89
CA PRO A 325 -5.24 40.91 -9.83
C PRO A 325 -5.82 40.02 -10.94
N ALA A 326 -7.08 39.66 -10.70
CA ALA A 326 -8.00 38.92 -11.56
C ALA A 326 -8.13 39.51 -12.97
N THR A 327 -8.21 38.63 -13.96
CA THR A 327 -8.74 38.96 -15.30
C THR A 327 -9.71 37.87 -15.77
N HIS A 328 -10.95 38.33 -15.92
CA HIS A 328 -12.00 37.99 -16.87
C HIS A 328 -12.43 36.54 -17.16
N LEU A 329 -13.68 36.28 -16.74
CA LEU A 329 -14.64 35.36 -17.34
C LEU A 329 -14.71 35.54 -18.86
N ALA A 330 -14.76 34.43 -19.59
CA ALA A 330 -15.34 34.34 -20.93
C ALA A 330 -16.53 33.37 -20.89
N THR A 331 -17.68 33.85 -21.36
CA THR A 331 -18.97 33.16 -21.50
C THR A 331 -19.03 32.29 -22.77
N PRO A 332 -19.90 31.27 -22.85
CA PRO A 332 -20.05 30.43 -24.04
C PRO A 332 -21.37 30.72 -24.77
N GLU A 333 -21.34 31.35 -25.95
CA GLU A 333 -22.47 31.32 -26.89
C GLU A 333 -21.97 31.25 -28.35
N ASP A 334 -22.76 30.55 -29.16
CA ASP A 334 -22.77 30.42 -30.61
C ASP A 334 -21.78 29.45 -31.28
N GLN A 335 -22.27 28.24 -31.61
CA GLN A 335 -22.63 27.94 -33.01
C GLN A 335 -23.43 26.64 -33.15
N ILE A 336 -24.62 26.75 -33.74
CA ILE A 336 -25.48 25.67 -34.23
C ILE A 336 -25.28 25.54 -35.75
N LEU A 337 -25.50 24.31 -36.25
CA LEU A 337 -25.86 23.89 -37.62
C LEU A 337 -24.72 23.40 -38.53
N ALA A 338 -24.59 22.07 -38.66
CA ALA A 338 -24.94 21.36 -39.90
C ALA A 338 -24.72 19.83 -39.77
N PHE A 339 -25.78 19.06 -40.03
CA PHE A 339 -25.78 17.68 -40.55
C PHE A 339 -26.48 17.75 -41.95
N PRO A 340 -26.43 16.74 -42.85
CA PRO A 340 -26.07 15.33 -42.64
C PRO A 340 -25.18 14.69 -43.74
N THR A 341 -24.60 13.51 -43.48
CA THR A 341 -24.94 12.23 -44.18
C THR A 341 -23.93 11.08 -43.92
N LEU A 342 -24.50 9.96 -43.49
CA LEU A 342 -24.24 8.53 -43.79
C LEU A 342 -22.82 7.89 -43.76
N ALA A 343 -22.79 6.81 -42.94
CA ALA A 343 -22.17 5.50 -43.15
C ALA A 343 -20.69 5.27 -42.77
N SER A 344 -20.44 4.74 -41.57
CA SER A 344 -19.82 3.41 -41.36
C SER A 344 -19.79 3.04 -39.85
N PRO A 345 -19.96 1.77 -39.46
CA PRO A 345 -20.03 1.37 -38.06
C PRO A 345 -18.68 0.81 -37.59
N PHE A 346 -17.85 1.65 -37.00
CA PHE A 346 -16.81 1.19 -36.07
C PHE A 346 -16.69 2.22 -34.96
N PRO A 347 -16.95 1.86 -33.68
CA PRO A 347 -16.64 2.78 -32.60
C PRO A 347 -15.12 2.97 -32.56
N LYS A 348 -14.68 4.18 -32.91
CA LYS A 348 -13.32 4.65 -32.63
C LYS A 348 -13.17 4.64 -31.11
N PHE A 349 -12.51 3.62 -30.59
CA PHE A 349 -11.95 3.68 -29.25
C PHE A 349 -10.97 4.86 -29.22
N HIS A 350 -11.31 5.90 -28.48
CA HIS A 350 -10.32 6.89 -28.06
C HIS A 350 -9.35 6.18 -27.12
N GLN A 351 -8.26 5.65 -27.68
CA GLN A 351 -7.06 5.32 -26.93
C GLN A 351 -6.53 6.63 -26.35
N LEU A 352 -6.88 6.90 -25.09
CA LEU A 352 -6.12 7.81 -24.25
C LEU A 352 -4.67 7.30 -24.22
N PRO A 353 -3.67 8.18 -24.23
CA PRO A 353 -2.27 7.76 -24.20
C PRO A 353 -2.06 6.82 -23.02
N HIS A 354 -1.62 5.60 -23.32
CA HIS A 354 -1.15 4.63 -22.34
C HIS A 354 0.07 5.24 -21.63
N VAL A 355 -0.18 5.97 -20.55
CA VAL A 355 0.85 6.24 -19.55
C VAL A 355 0.97 4.96 -18.73
N SER A 356 1.70 3.99 -19.28
CA SER A 356 2.30 2.92 -18.50
C SER A 356 3.34 3.59 -17.61
N ALA A 357 2.89 4.15 -16.48
CA ALA A 357 3.79 4.44 -15.39
C ALA A 357 4.31 3.07 -14.92
N ALA A 358 5.47 2.67 -15.43
CA ALA A 358 6.27 1.64 -14.80
C ALA A 358 6.51 2.16 -13.37
N PHE A 359 5.79 1.59 -12.41
CA PHE A 359 5.97 1.88 -11.01
C PHE A 359 7.39 1.42 -10.65
N ALA A 360 8.30 2.38 -10.60
CA ALA A 360 9.56 2.19 -9.90
C ALA A 360 9.21 1.75 -8.48
N LEU A 361 9.88 0.70 -8.01
CA LEU A 361 9.91 0.27 -6.61
C LEU A 361 9.82 1.50 -5.71
N HIS A 362 8.77 1.60 -4.89
CA HIS A 362 8.61 2.73 -3.99
C HIS A 362 9.89 2.91 -3.16
N PRO A 363 10.48 4.11 -3.12
CA PRO A 363 11.73 4.31 -2.41
C PRO A 363 11.57 3.98 -0.93
N ILE A 364 12.53 3.18 -0.46
CA ILE A 364 12.65 2.73 0.92
C ILE A 364 12.76 3.97 1.83
N PRO A 365 12.08 3.97 2.98
CA PRO A 365 12.34 4.89 4.06
C PRO A 365 13.76 5.42 4.21
N SER A 366 14.07 6.70 3.95
CA SER A 366 15.47 7.17 4.00
C SER A 366 16.01 7.54 5.38
N SER A 367 15.23 7.36 6.45
CA SER A 367 15.80 7.35 7.81
C SER A 367 16.97 6.38 7.90
N SER A 368 18.15 6.90 8.21
CA SER A 368 19.34 6.10 8.44
C SER A 368 19.20 5.13 9.61
N THR A 369 18.24 5.34 10.52
CA THR A 369 17.95 4.49 11.67
C THR A 369 17.02 3.34 11.27
N CYS A 370 15.90 3.64 10.59
CA CYS A 370 14.97 2.61 10.12
C CYS A 370 15.61 1.67 9.08
N LYS A 371 16.48 2.20 8.20
CA LYS A 371 17.26 1.40 7.23
C LYS A 371 18.27 0.46 7.88
N LYS A 372 18.75 0.76 9.09
CA LYS A 372 19.70 -0.11 9.80
C LYS A 372 19.01 -1.27 10.50
N GLU A 373 17.79 -1.04 11.00
CA GLU A 373 17.06 -2.04 11.80
C GLU A 373 16.15 -2.94 10.96
N CYS A 374 15.51 -2.41 9.91
CA CYS A 374 14.73 -3.20 8.98
C CYS A 374 15.60 -3.57 7.75
N LYS A 375 15.90 -4.87 7.55
CA LYS A 375 16.61 -5.40 6.35
C LYS A 375 15.69 -6.15 5.38
N PRO A 376 15.63 -5.86 4.06
CA PRO A 376 14.68 -6.50 3.14
C PRO A 376 14.51 -8.01 3.25
N LEU A 377 13.31 -8.56 2.99
CA LEU A 377 13.17 -10.01 2.89
C LEU A 377 14.00 -10.53 1.72
N CYS A 378 14.63 -11.69 1.91
CA CYS A 378 15.31 -12.36 0.80
C CYS A 378 14.30 -12.85 -0.26
N THR A 379 13.05 -13.08 0.13
CA THR A 379 11.93 -13.33 -0.79
C THR A 379 10.77 -12.40 -0.46
N GLU A 380 10.43 -11.51 -1.38
CA GLU A 380 9.32 -10.56 -1.23
C GLU A 380 8.37 -10.70 -2.42
N SER A 381 7.10 -10.96 -2.14
CA SER A 381 6.01 -10.92 -3.11
C SER A 381 5.31 -9.55 -3.05
N SER A 382 5.07 -8.96 -4.21
CA SER A 382 4.30 -7.74 -4.38
C SER A 382 3.36 -7.86 -5.58
N TYR A 383 2.44 -6.91 -5.71
CA TYR A 383 1.52 -6.83 -6.84
C TYR A 383 1.76 -5.53 -7.59
N GLU A 384 2.05 -5.62 -8.87
CA GLU A 384 1.97 -4.49 -9.78
C GLU A 384 0.52 -4.40 -10.29
N ALA A 385 -0.13 -3.26 -10.07
CA ALA A 385 -1.52 -3.04 -10.44
C ALA A 385 -1.63 -2.07 -11.61
N LEU A 386 -2.25 -2.51 -12.69
CA LEU A 386 -2.75 -1.66 -13.76
C LEU A 386 -4.19 -1.29 -13.47
N VAL A 387 -4.44 -0.01 -13.20
CA VAL A 387 -5.79 0.49 -12.91
C VAL A 387 -6.44 1.00 -14.18
N THR A 388 -7.63 0.48 -14.47
CA THR A 388 -8.48 0.96 -15.57
C THR A 388 -9.84 1.36 -15.03
N TYR A 389 -10.44 2.38 -15.64
CA TYR A 389 -11.71 2.95 -15.22
C TYR A 389 -12.69 2.94 -16.38
N ASP A 390 -13.94 2.59 -16.09
CA ASP A 390 -15.06 2.70 -17.01
C ASP A 390 -16.27 3.30 -16.30
N HIS A 391 -17.26 3.76 -17.07
CA HIS A 391 -18.54 4.15 -16.52
C HIS A 391 -19.32 2.90 -16.10
N LEU A 392 -19.91 2.94 -14.91
CA LEU A 392 -20.81 1.88 -14.50
C LEU A 392 -22.11 1.98 -15.31
N ASN A 393 -22.43 0.93 -16.09
CA ASN A 393 -23.68 0.89 -16.84
C ASN A 393 -24.88 0.90 -15.85
N PRO A 394 -25.74 1.94 -15.87
CA PRO A 394 -26.85 2.06 -14.92
C PRO A 394 -27.83 0.89 -14.99
N ALA A 395 -28.12 0.36 -16.19
CA ALA A 395 -29.03 -0.76 -16.37
C ALA A 395 -28.49 -2.06 -15.74
N TYR A 396 -27.17 -2.25 -15.80
CA TYR A 396 -26.51 -3.37 -15.11
C TYR A 396 -26.61 -3.21 -13.59
N ALA A 397 -26.29 -2.01 -13.07
CA ALA A 397 -26.38 -1.73 -11.64
C ALA A 397 -27.83 -1.93 -11.12
N GLU A 398 -28.84 -1.41 -11.83
CA GLU A 398 -30.24 -1.58 -11.48
C GLU A 398 -30.68 -3.06 -11.50
N SER A 399 -30.23 -3.84 -12.49
CA SER A 399 -30.51 -5.27 -12.55
C SER A 399 -29.94 -6.02 -11.34
N VAL A 400 -28.70 -5.71 -10.95
CA VAL A 400 -28.06 -6.34 -9.78
C VAL A 400 -28.76 -5.91 -8.49
N ILE A 401 -29.06 -4.63 -8.32
CA ILE A 401 -29.78 -4.09 -7.14
C ILE A 401 -31.16 -4.76 -7.00
N LYS A 402 -31.88 -4.91 -8.11
CA LYS A 402 -33.19 -5.57 -8.16
C LYS A 402 -33.08 -7.05 -7.83
N HIS A 403 -32.06 -7.73 -8.33
CA HIS A 403 -31.82 -9.14 -8.05
C HIS A 403 -31.53 -9.41 -6.57
N VAL A 404 -30.69 -8.57 -5.95
CA VAL A 404 -30.32 -8.65 -4.52
C VAL A 404 -31.43 -8.11 -3.60
N GLY A 405 -32.48 -7.47 -4.14
CA GLY A 405 -33.58 -6.93 -3.34
C GLY A 405 -33.20 -5.69 -2.51
N CYS A 406 -32.18 -4.93 -2.92
CA CYS A 406 -31.77 -3.72 -2.22
C CYS A 406 -32.70 -2.53 -2.55
N ASN A 407 -33.31 -1.91 -1.53
CA ASN A 407 -34.07 -0.66 -1.68
C ASN A 407 -33.11 0.55 -1.80
N LEU A 408 -32.41 0.65 -2.92
CA LEU A 408 -31.60 1.82 -3.27
C LEU A 408 -32.39 2.72 -4.22
N THR A 409 -32.57 3.98 -3.83
CA THR A 409 -33.40 4.94 -4.58
C THR A 409 -32.64 5.64 -5.71
N GLN A 410 -31.30 5.59 -5.73
CA GLN A 410 -30.48 6.24 -6.76
C GLN A 410 -29.26 5.39 -7.15
N THR A 411 -29.01 5.27 -8.46
CA THR A 411 -27.85 4.56 -9.03
C THR A 411 -26.53 5.32 -8.90
N GLY A 412 -26.58 6.62 -8.59
CA GLY A 412 -25.40 7.48 -8.39
C GLY A 412 -24.55 7.08 -7.18
N ASP A 413 -25.15 6.36 -6.23
CA ASP A 413 -24.52 5.91 -4.99
C ASP A 413 -23.92 4.51 -5.12
N VAL A 414 -23.52 4.11 -6.34
CA VAL A 414 -22.99 2.76 -6.60
C VAL A 414 -21.65 2.87 -7.31
N ALA A 415 -20.69 2.09 -6.83
CA ALA A 415 -19.42 1.86 -7.52
C ALA A 415 -19.21 0.37 -7.69
N MET A 416 -18.38 -0.01 -8.66
CA MET A 416 -17.96 -1.38 -8.83
C MET A 416 -16.44 -1.42 -8.92
N PHE A 417 -15.82 -2.39 -8.27
CA PHE A 417 -14.42 -2.67 -8.53
C PHE A 417 -14.20 -4.14 -8.84
N GLY A 418 -13.12 -4.45 -9.54
CA GLY A 418 -12.71 -5.82 -9.80
C GLY A 418 -11.20 -5.97 -9.72
N VAL A 419 -10.73 -7.05 -9.13
CA VAL A 419 -9.32 -7.42 -9.01
C VAL A 419 -9.11 -8.73 -9.73
N HIS A 420 -8.17 -8.79 -10.68
CA HIS A 420 -7.91 -9.99 -11.46
C HIS A 420 -6.47 -10.05 -11.95
N TYR A 421 -5.94 -11.25 -12.13
CA TYR A 421 -4.66 -11.42 -12.81
C TYR A 421 -4.80 -11.14 -14.31
N ASN A 422 -3.98 -10.24 -14.83
CA ASN A 422 -3.90 -9.98 -16.27
C ASN A 422 -3.30 -11.17 -17.03
N MET A 423 -2.35 -11.85 -16.39
CA MET A 423 -1.67 -13.04 -16.89
C MET A 423 -1.43 -13.98 -15.71
N LEU A 424 -1.54 -15.29 -15.93
CA LEU A 424 -1.21 -16.32 -14.93
C LEU A 424 0.30 -16.62 -14.93
N SER A 425 1.08 -15.56 -14.80
CA SER A 425 2.53 -15.64 -14.75
C SER A 425 3.02 -14.76 -13.60
N GLU A 426 3.90 -15.30 -12.80
CA GLU A 426 4.63 -14.54 -11.79
C GLU A 426 5.89 -13.96 -12.43
N ARG A 427 6.11 -12.66 -12.27
CA ARG A 427 7.35 -12.01 -12.67
C ARG A 427 8.38 -12.21 -11.56
N VAL A 428 9.40 -12.99 -11.84
CA VAL A 428 10.49 -13.22 -10.89
C VAL A 428 11.63 -12.25 -11.16
N ILE A 429 11.98 -11.42 -10.18
CA ILE A 429 13.14 -10.53 -10.23
C ILE A 429 14.18 -11.11 -9.27
N SER A 430 15.22 -11.73 -9.82
CA SER A 430 16.32 -12.30 -9.03
C SER A 430 17.54 -11.40 -9.09
N TYR A 431 18.01 -10.98 -7.92
CA TYR A 431 19.29 -10.31 -7.75
C TYR A 431 20.28 -11.37 -7.27
N SER A 432 20.95 -12.03 -8.21
CA SER A 432 22.06 -12.94 -7.89
C SER A 432 23.35 -12.15 -7.78
N ALA A 433 24.08 -12.28 -6.67
CA ALA A 433 25.50 -11.95 -6.70
C ALA A 433 26.23 -12.90 -7.67
N TYR A 434 27.36 -12.47 -8.25
CA TYR A 434 28.19 -13.33 -9.10
C TYR A 434 28.48 -14.65 -8.36
N ALA A 435 28.13 -15.79 -8.96
CA ALA A 435 28.46 -17.07 -8.35
C ALA A 435 29.99 -17.20 -8.27
N ILE A 436 30.50 -17.91 -7.27
CA ILE A 436 31.93 -18.25 -7.20
C ILE A 436 32.36 -18.95 -8.50
N ILE A 437 31.47 -19.73 -9.11
CA ILE A 437 31.69 -20.38 -10.40
C ILE A 437 31.86 -19.34 -11.52
N ASP A 438 31.07 -18.27 -11.54
CA ASP A 438 31.21 -17.19 -12.52
C ASP A 438 32.53 -16.43 -12.31
N LEU A 439 32.95 -16.24 -11.05
CA LEU A 439 34.24 -15.64 -10.73
C LEU A 439 35.40 -16.54 -11.19
N ILE A 440 35.34 -17.85 -10.90
CA ILE A 440 36.35 -18.83 -11.35
C ILE A 440 36.38 -18.92 -12.87
N SER A 441 35.21 -18.95 -13.52
CA SER A 441 35.07 -19.00 -14.98
C SER A 441 35.64 -17.74 -15.64
N SER A 442 35.27 -16.56 -15.15
CA SER A 442 35.78 -15.28 -15.65
C SER A 442 37.28 -15.12 -15.43
N THR A 443 37.76 -15.42 -14.22
CA THR A 443 39.19 -15.37 -13.90
C THR A 443 39.97 -16.40 -14.72
N GLY A 444 39.44 -17.62 -14.87
CA GLY A 444 40.02 -18.68 -15.67
C GLY A 444 40.10 -18.31 -17.14
N GLY A 445 39.06 -17.68 -17.69
CA GLY A 445 39.04 -17.15 -19.06
C GLY A 445 40.10 -16.08 -19.28
N ILE A 446 40.21 -15.11 -18.36
CA ILE A 446 41.21 -14.05 -18.42
C ILE A 446 42.64 -14.61 -18.30
N LEU A 447 42.88 -15.52 -17.36
CA LEU A 447 44.20 -16.16 -17.19
C LEU A 447 44.59 -17.01 -18.41
N SER A 448 43.64 -17.76 -18.98
CA SER A 448 43.87 -18.53 -20.20
C SER A 448 44.15 -17.64 -21.40
N LEU A 449 43.53 -16.46 -21.49
CA LEU A 449 43.75 -15.52 -22.58
C LEU A 449 45.13 -14.83 -22.47
N ILE A 450 45.52 -14.41 -21.26
CA ILE A 450 46.77 -13.67 -21.05
C ILE A 450 47.99 -14.59 -21.11
N PHE A 451 47.92 -15.75 -20.44
CA PHE A 451 49.07 -16.64 -20.29
C PHE A 451 49.06 -17.84 -21.23
N GLY A 452 47.98 -18.07 -21.98
CA GLY A 452 47.78 -19.31 -22.74
C GLY A 452 47.75 -20.56 -21.85
N GLY A 453 47.59 -20.38 -20.53
CA GLY A 453 47.77 -21.41 -19.52
C GLY A 453 46.49 -21.68 -18.77
N SER A 454 46.25 -22.96 -18.45
CA SER A 454 45.15 -23.36 -17.57
C SER A 454 45.65 -23.47 -16.12
N PHE A 455 44.74 -23.76 -15.19
CA PHE A 455 45.12 -24.11 -13.81
C PHE A 455 46.15 -25.26 -13.76
N MET A 456 46.10 -26.19 -14.71
CA MET A 456 47.10 -27.27 -14.84
C MET A 456 48.51 -26.74 -15.17
N THR A 457 48.61 -25.65 -15.93
CA THR A 457 49.90 -25.01 -16.25
C THR A 457 50.56 -24.44 -15.00
N VAL A 458 49.77 -23.88 -14.08
CA VAL A 458 50.26 -23.38 -12.78
C VAL A 458 50.77 -24.54 -11.91
N ILE A 459 50.02 -25.66 -11.86
CA ILE A 459 50.47 -26.87 -11.14
C ILE A 459 51.76 -27.43 -11.74
N GLN A 460 51.86 -27.49 -13.07
CA GLN A 460 53.10 -27.92 -13.76
C GLN A 460 54.28 -27.01 -13.43
N PHE A 461 54.07 -25.70 -13.39
CA PHE A 461 55.12 -24.75 -13.03
C PHE A 461 55.60 -24.94 -11.59
N ILE A 462 54.69 -25.12 -10.63
CA ILE A 462 55.03 -25.35 -9.22
C ILE A 462 55.78 -26.67 -9.06
N THR A 463 55.28 -27.76 -9.66
CA THR A 463 55.91 -29.08 -9.57
C THR A 463 57.30 -29.10 -10.21
N PHE A 464 57.49 -28.40 -11.33
CA PHE A 464 58.80 -28.23 -11.96
C PHE A 464 59.78 -27.48 -11.05
N ASN A 465 59.36 -26.37 -10.43
CA ASN A 465 60.22 -25.59 -9.53
C ASN A 465 60.58 -26.37 -8.26
N VAL A 466 59.65 -27.12 -7.66
CA VAL A 466 59.93 -27.98 -6.50
C VAL A 466 60.93 -29.07 -6.86
N TRP A 467 60.76 -29.71 -8.02
CA TRP A 467 61.70 -30.71 -8.52
C TRP A 467 63.09 -30.11 -8.76
N LEU A 468 63.16 -28.94 -9.40
CA LEU A 468 64.41 -28.23 -9.67
C LEU A 468 65.11 -27.84 -8.36
N TYR A 469 64.38 -27.30 -7.38
CA TYR A 469 64.92 -26.92 -6.08
C TYR A 469 65.51 -28.12 -5.34
N ARG A 470 64.77 -29.24 -5.29
CA ARG A 470 65.29 -30.47 -4.68
C ARG A 470 66.60 -30.91 -5.30
N ARG A 471 66.75 -30.81 -6.62
CA ARG A 471 67.96 -31.24 -7.32
C ARG A 471 69.14 -30.27 -7.15
N LEU A 472 68.87 -29.01 -6.85
CA LEU A 472 69.92 -27.99 -6.67
C LEU A 472 70.41 -27.89 -5.23
N VAL A 473 69.59 -28.27 -4.24
CA VAL A 473 69.89 -28.09 -2.81
C VAL A 473 70.19 -29.40 -2.08
N LEU A 474 69.56 -30.51 -2.48
CA LEU A 474 69.88 -31.87 -2.02
C LEU A 474 70.79 -32.54 -3.04
#